data_AF-A0A060C5G8-F1
#
_entry.id   AF-A0A060C5G8-F1
#
_cell.length_a   1.000
_cell.length_b   1.000
_cell.length_c   1.000
_cell.angle_alpha   90.00
_cell.angle_beta   90.00
_cell.angle_gamma   90.00
#
_symmetry.space_group_name_H-M   'P 1'
#
loop_
_entity.id
_entity.type
_entity.pdbx_description
1 polymer ?
#
loop_
_entity_poly.entity_id
_entity_poly.type
_entity_poly.pdbx_seq_one_letter_code
_entity_poly.pdbx_strand_id
1 'polypeptide(L)'
;MQRWGNEPHRTDSGDSVEVVGVDFGGRGAKGFKAWVASDNARGKIEVRLDGLDGPLVGTCEAGETGGWQSWEEVSCDVTGATGIHDLWLKFVGDSNRLPNVDRWRFEP
;
A
#
# COMPACT_ATOMS: atom_id res chain seq x y z
N MET A 1 10.67 8.11 2.13
CA MET A 1 9.95 7.26 1.15
C MET A 1 10.50 5.85 1.31
N GLN A 2 9.66 4.87 1.61
CA GLN A 2 10.11 3.50 1.84
C GLN A 2 10.00 2.72 0.53
N ARG A 3 11.04 1.93 0.22
CA ARG A 3 11.09 1.04 -0.94
C ARG A 3 10.81 -0.38 -0.51
N TRP A 4 10.12 -1.10 -1.37
CA TRP A 4 9.88 -2.52 -1.24
C TRP A 4 11.12 -3.23 -1.81
N GLY A 5 12.19 -3.32 -1.01
CA GLY A 5 13.45 -3.96 -1.45
C GLY A 5 14.25 -3.19 -2.53
N ASN A 6 15.15 -3.91 -3.21
CA ASN A 6 16.02 -3.37 -4.27
C ASN A 6 15.43 -3.54 -5.69
N GLU A 7 14.28 -4.19 -5.84
CA GLU A 7 13.66 -4.53 -7.12
C GLU A 7 12.13 -4.42 -7.05
N PRO A 8 11.43 -4.06 -8.14
CA PRO A 8 9.96 -4.09 -8.19
C PRO A 8 9.40 -5.48 -7.85
N HIS A 9 8.47 -5.55 -6.90
CA HIS A 9 7.85 -6.81 -6.51
C HIS A 9 6.53 -7.02 -7.22
N ARG A 10 6.37 -8.23 -7.77
CA ARG A 10 5.07 -8.76 -8.17
C ARG A 10 4.28 -9.08 -6.90
N THR A 11 2.99 -8.78 -6.92
CA THR A 11 2.06 -9.12 -5.84
C THR A 11 0.94 -10.03 -6.37
N ASP A 12 0.52 -10.98 -5.52
CA ASP A 12 -0.66 -11.82 -5.71
C ASP A 12 -1.65 -11.57 -4.54
N SER A 13 -2.92 -11.94 -4.72
CA SER A 13 -3.94 -11.72 -3.67
C SER A 13 -3.62 -12.50 -2.40
N GLY A 14 -3.59 -11.79 -1.27
CA GLY A 14 -3.19 -12.35 0.03
C GLY A 14 -1.74 -12.06 0.40
N ASP A 15 -0.93 -11.52 -0.52
CA ASP A 15 0.40 -11.00 -0.18
C ASP A 15 0.28 -9.79 0.74
N SER A 16 1.29 -9.62 1.59
CA SER A 16 1.36 -8.52 2.53
C SER A 16 2.77 -8.10 2.87
N VAL A 17 2.92 -6.83 3.24
CA VAL A 17 4.14 -6.29 3.83
C VAL A 17 3.86 -5.86 5.24
N GLU A 18 4.76 -6.23 6.15
CA GLU A 18 4.83 -5.69 7.50
C GLU A 18 5.99 -4.71 7.61
N VAL A 19 5.74 -3.53 8.21
CA VAL A 19 6.77 -2.62 8.69
C VAL A 19 6.53 -2.36 10.17
N VAL A 20 7.45 -2.86 10.99
CA VAL A 20 7.34 -2.81 12.45
C VAL A 20 7.67 -1.40 12.96
N GLY A 21 6.87 -0.91 13.91
CA GLY A 21 7.14 0.30 14.68
C GLY A 21 7.13 1.61 13.89
N VAL A 22 6.19 1.77 12.95
CA VAL A 22 6.01 3.04 12.21
C VAL A 22 5.44 4.11 13.14
N ASP A 23 6.16 5.22 13.29
CA ASP A 23 5.69 6.39 14.04
C ASP A 23 4.94 7.38 13.12
N PHE A 24 3.62 7.47 13.32
CA PHE A 24 2.72 8.41 12.65
C PHE A 24 2.63 9.78 13.35
N GLY A 25 3.27 9.91 14.52
CA GLY A 25 3.22 11.10 15.36
C GLY A 25 1.83 11.37 15.97
N GLY A 26 1.74 12.39 16.82
CA GLY A 26 0.50 12.73 17.54
C GLY A 26 -0.60 13.36 16.68
N ARG A 27 -0.27 13.89 15.49
CA ARG A 27 -1.25 14.41 14.52
C ARG A 27 -1.75 13.34 13.55
N GLY A 28 -1.02 12.23 13.46
CA GLY A 28 -1.31 11.13 12.56
C GLY A 28 -1.04 11.43 11.09
N ALA A 29 -1.20 10.40 10.28
CA ALA A 29 -1.22 10.52 8.82
C ALA A 29 -2.64 10.78 8.31
N LYS A 30 -2.75 11.60 7.26
CA LYS A 30 -4.00 11.90 6.55
C LYS A 30 -4.09 11.29 5.18
N GLY A 31 -2.97 10.91 4.59
CA GLY A 31 -2.94 10.31 3.25
C GLY A 31 -1.87 9.24 3.15
N PHE A 32 -2.07 8.34 2.18
CA PHE A 32 -1.09 7.35 1.77
C PHE A 32 -0.94 7.38 0.26
N LYS A 33 0.30 7.21 -0.20
CA LYS A 33 0.67 7.16 -1.61
C LYS A 33 1.53 5.95 -1.89
N ALA A 34 1.25 5.28 -3.00
CA ALA A 34 2.03 4.18 -3.51
C ALA A 34 2.33 4.37 -5.00
N TRP A 35 3.53 3.98 -5.41
CA TRP A 35 3.93 3.96 -6.81
C TRP A 35 3.72 2.54 -7.36
N VAL A 36 2.80 2.41 -8.30
CA VAL A 36 2.30 1.13 -8.81
C VAL A 36 2.43 1.02 -10.33
N ALA A 37 2.47 -0.20 -10.85
CA ALA A 37 2.42 -0.48 -12.30
C ALA A 37 1.57 -1.71 -12.59
N SER A 38 0.72 -1.63 -13.60
CA SER A 38 -0.17 -2.71 -14.03
C SER A 38 -0.52 -2.60 -15.51
N ASP A 39 -0.57 -3.74 -16.18
CA ASP A 39 -1.00 -3.84 -17.59
C ASP A 39 -2.49 -4.20 -17.71
N ASN A 40 -2.91 -5.23 -16.98
CA ASN A 40 -4.27 -5.79 -17.04
C ASN A 40 -4.80 -6.28 -15.68
N ALA A 41 -4.15 -5.89 -14.59
CA ALA A 41 -4.54 -6.24 -13.23
C ALA A 41 -5.17 -5.04 -12.52
N ARG A 42 -6.15 -5.31 -11.67
CA ARG A 42 -6.76 -4.33 -10.78
C ARG A 42 -6.76 -4.89 -9.37
N GLY A 43 -6.50 -4.04 -8.40
CA GLY A 43 -6.46 -4.45 -7.01
C GLY A 43 -6.51 -3.26 -6.08
N LYS A 44 -6.36 -3.56 -4.79
CA LYS A 44 -6.37 -2.59 -3.72
C LYS A 44 -5.18 -2.82 -2.82
N ILE A 45 -4.68 -1.71 -2.27
CA ILE A 45 -3.73 -1.71 -1.17
C ILE A 45 -4.51 -1.31 0.07
N GLU A 46 -4.77 -2.27 0.95
CA GLU A 46 -5.34 -2.02 2.27
C GLU A 46 -4.22 -1.59 3.22
N VAL A 47 -4.37 -0.44 3.85
CA VAL A 47 -3.46 0.08 4.87
C VAL A 47 -4.03 -0.29 6.22
N ARG A 48 -3.37 -1.20 6.93
CA ARG A 48 -3.82 -1.76 8.21
C ARG A 48 -2.79 -1.53 9.31
N LEU A 49 -3.27 -1.45 10.55
CA LEU A 49 -2.41 -1.31 11.74
C LEU A 49 -2.50 -2.55 12.63
N ASP A 50 -1.39 -2.89 13.28
CA ASP A 50 -1.28 -3.90 14.35
C ASP A 50 -1.71 -5.33 13.96
N GLY A 51 -1.76 -5.62 12.65
CA GLY A 51 -1.99 -6.97 12.12
C GLY A 51 -2.71 -6.99 10.77
N LEU A 52 -2.70 -8.15 10.11
CA LEU A 52 -3.39 -8.40 8.83
C LEU A 52 -4.91 -8.22 8.87
N ASP A 53 -5.50 -8.44 10.04
CA ASP A 53 -6.93 -8.25 10.30
C ASP A 53 -7.17 -7.11 11.32
N GLY A 54 -6.14 -6.29 11.58
CA GLY A 54 -6.24 -5.12 12.44
C GLY A 54 -6.97 -3.94 11.76
N PRO A 55 -7.04 -2.77 12.43
CA PRO A 55 -7.79 -1.61 11.94
C PRO A 55 -7.39 -1.22 10.52
N LEU A 56 -8.38 -1.17 9.62
CA LEU A 56 -8.21 -0.64 8.27
C LEU A 56 -8.29 0.88 8.31
N VAL A 57 -7.16 1.54 8.05
CA VAL A 57 -7.02 3.00 8.14
C VAL A 57 -7.05 3.69 6.78
N GLY A 58 -6.91 2.94 5.69
CA GLY A 58 -7.00 3.45 4.32
C GLY A 58 -7.12 2.34 3.28
N THR A 59 -7.62 2.69 2.08
CA THR A 59 -7.70 1.76 0.93
C THR A 59 -7.42 2.51 -0.35
N CYS A 60 -6.32 2.15 -1.01
CA CYS A 60 -5.89 2.74 -2.27
C CYS A 60 -6.26 1.79 -3.42
N GLU A 61 -7.13 2.25 -4.32
CA GLU A 61 -7.42 1.54 -5.57
C GLU A 61 -6.21 1.63 -6.51
N ALA A 62 -5.80 0.49 -7.07
CA ALA A 62 -4.70 0.39 -8.01
C ALA A 62 -5.19 -0.25 -9.31
N GLY A 63 -5.31 0.56 -10.35
CA GLY A 63 -5.82 0.18 -11.67
C GLY A 63 -4.72 -0.13 -12.68
N GLU A 64 -5.13 -0.24 -13.93
CA GLU A 64 -4.23 -0.33 -15.09
C GLU A 64 -3.50 0.99 -15.29
N THR A 65 -2.18 0.92 -15.50
CA THR A 65 -1.30 2.07 -15.74
C THR A 65 -0.74 2.07 -17.16
N GLY A 66 -1.18 1.13 -18.01
CA GLY A 66 -0.72 0.97 -19.40
C GLY A 66 0.52 0.08 -19.57
N GLY A 67 0.93 -0.69 -18.55
CA GLY A 67 1.95 -1.73 -18.66
C GLY A 67 2.69 -2.03 -17.37
N TRP A 68 3.35 -3.20 -17.29
CA TRP A 68 4.10 -3.65 -16.11
C TRP A 68 5.31 -2.78 -15.72
N GLN A 69 5.71 -1.86 -16.60
CA GLN A 69 6.77 -0.88 -16.40
C GLN A 69 6.27 0.57 -16.59
N SER A 70 4.96 0.76 -16.78
CA SER A 70 4.34 2.09 -16.80
C SER A 70 3.92 2.40 -15.38
N TRP A 71 4.62 3.31 -14.72
CA TRP A 71 4.48 3.48 -13.28
C TRP A 71 3.75 4.77 -12.91
N GLU A 72 2.71 4.68 -12.08
CA GLU A 72 1.89 5.82 -11.63
C GLU A 72 1.77 5.88 -10.09
N GLU A 73 1.50 7.09 -9.56
CA GLU A 73 1.21 7.28 -8.13
C GLU A 73 -0.30 7.14 -7.90
N VAL A 74 -0.69 6.23 -7.01
CA VAL A 74 -2.06 6.11 -6.49
C VAL A 74 -2.10 6.64 -5.05
N SER A 75 -3.25 7.20 -4.67
CA SER A 75 -3.42 7.81 -3.35
C SER A 75 -4.78 7.47 -2.73
N CYS A 76 -4.82 7.48 -1.41
CA CYS A 76 -6.03 7.34 -0.62
C CYS A 76 -5.92 8.13 0.69
N ASP A 77 -7.07 8.51 1.23
CA ASP A 77 -7.15 9.12 2.55
C ASP A 77 -6.84 8.08 3.64
N VAL A 78 -6.23 8.57 4.73
CA VAL A 78 -5.89 7.78 5.91
C VAL A 78 -6.57 8.40 7.12
N THR A 79 -7.21 7.56 7.94
CA THR A 79 -7.87 7.99 9.17
C THR A 79 -7.51 7.05 10.32
N GLY A 80 -7.25 7.62 11.51
CA GLY A 80 -7.00 6.84 12.73
C GLY A 80 -5.57 6.32 12.90
N ALA A 81 -4.63 6.66 12.01
CA ALA A 81 -3.22 6.31 12.16
C ALA A 81 -2.45 7.39 12.94
N THR A 82 -2.31 7.22 14.26
CA THR A 82 -1.59 8.14 15.17
C THR A 82 -0.69 7.37 16.12
N GLY A 83 0.46 7.93 16.53
CA GLY A 83 1.39 7.22 17.43
C GLY A 83 2.17 6.11 16.70
N ILE A 84 2.67 5.12 17.44
CA ILE A 84 3.53 4.06 16.92
C ILE A 84 2.72 2.78 16.74
N HIS A 85 2.74 2.22 15.52
CA HIS A 85 2.02 1.00 15.15
C HIS A 85 2.83 0.12 14.20
N ASP A 86 2.52 -1.17 14.17
CA ASP A 86 3.01 -2.04 13.10
C ASP A 86 2.12 -1.83 11.88
N LEU A 87 2.73 -1.45 10.75
CA LEU A 87 2.03 -1.19 9.51
C LEU A 87 1.93 -2.47 8.68
N TRP A 88 0.73 -2.76 8.21
CA TRP A 88 0.45 -3.84 7.29
C TRP A 88 -0.11 -3.29 5.98
N LEU A 89 0.55 -3.57 4.86
CA LEU A 89 0.04 -3.29 3.52
C LEU A 89 -0.43 -4.61 2.91
N LYS A 90 -1.74 -4.79 2.75
CA LYS A 90 -2.35 -6.03 2.24
C LYS A 90 -2.88 -5.82 0.83
N PHE A 91 -2.52 -6.74 -0.08
CA PHE A 91 -2.89 -6.66 -1.49
C PHE A 91 -4.10 -7.54 -1.75
N VAL A 92 -5.16 -6.91 -2.25
CA VAL A 92 -6.48 -7.55 -2.44
C VAL A 92 -6.93 -7.36 -3.88
N GLY A 93 -7.39 -8.43 -4.52
CA GLY A 93 -8.10 -8.35 -5.80
C GLY A 93 -8.58 -9.72 -6.26
N ASP A 94 -9.43 -9.71 -7.28
CA ASP A 94 -10.11 -10.92 -7.77
C ASP A 94 -9.23 -11.75 -8.72
N SER A 95 -8.11 -11.18 -9.18
CA SER A 95 -7.15 -11.83 -10.05
C SER A 95 -5.99 -12.44 -9.27
N ASN A 96 -5.44 -13.54 -9.81
CA ASN A 96 -4.18 -14.15 -9.37
C ASN A 96 -2.93 -13.33 -9.77
N ARG A 97 -3.13 -12.05 -10.10
CA ARG A 97 -2.10 -11.13 -10.55
C ARG A 97 -2.54 -9.73 -10.16
N LEU A 98 -1.80 -9.07 -9.28
CA LEU A 98 -2.09 -7.73 -8.80
C LEU A 98 -1.04 -6.73 -9.32
N PRO A 99 -1.29 -5.41 -9.18
CA PRO A 99 -0.31 -4.39 -9.58
C PRO A 99 1.05 -4.56 -8.89
N ASN A 100 2.12 -4.34 -9.65
CA ASN A 100 3.46 -4.19 -9.07
C ASN A 100 3.51 -2.93 -8.21
N VAL A 101 4.31 -2.95 -7.16
CA VAL A 101 4.53 -1.77 -6.30
C VAL A 101 6.02 -1.66 -5.99
N ASP A 102 6.55 -0.43 -6.06
CA ASP A 102 7.98 -0.16 -5.78
C ASP A 102 8.17 0.60 -4.47
N ARG A 103 7.37 1.64 -4.22
CA ARG A 103 7.60 2.54 -3.10
C ARG A 103 6.33 3.23 -2.61
N TRP A 104 6.35 3.65 -1.35
CA TRP A 104 5.22 4.30 -0.71
C TRP A 104 5.64 5.34 0.33
N ARG A 105 4.68 6.18 0.72
CA ARG A 105 4.83 7.20 1.76
C ARG A 105 3.47 7.59 2.36
N PHE A 106 3.51 8.01 3.62
CA PHE A 106 2.39 8.72 4.24
C PHE A 106 2.51 10.23 4.03
N GLU A 107 1.36 10.89 4.08
CA GLU A 107 1.21 12.34 4.07
C GLU A 107 0.54 12.80 5.38
N PRO A 108 1.02 13.89 6.02
CA PRO A 108 0.54 14.40 7.30
C PRO A 108 -0.77 15.19 7.24
#